data_AF-A0AA34X2B2-F1
#
_entry.id   AF-A0AA34X2B2-F1
#
_cell.length_a   1.000
_cell.length_b   1.000
_cell.length_c   1.000
_cell.angle_alpha   90.00
_cell.angle_beta   90.00
_cell.angle_gamma   90.00
#
_symmetry.space_group_name_H-M   'P 1'
#
loop_
_entity.id
_entity.type
_entity.pdbx_description
1 polymer ?
#
loop_
_entity_poly.entity_id
_entity_poly.type
_entity_poly.pdbx_seq_one_letter_code
_entity_poly.pdbx_strand_id
1 'polypeptide(L)'
;MSETDLYAPVKALLERQGYVVKAEVGAVDVMGRRGDEPPVIVELKTGFSLTLLQQAVARLAITDNVYVCVPRQSGRASWKALQANVKLCRRLGIGVITVRLSDGFTETLADPGPYAPRKSSQKAKALLREFDRLRGDPNVGGAKRQGIVTGYRQDAIACAEFLASEGSSKGAVVAKSTGVKTATRLMADNHYGWFERVAVGIYGLTEVGRAAIRPAE
;
A
#
# COMPACT_ATOMS: atom_id res chain seq x y z
N MET A 1 -5.99 -21.18 22.98
CA MET A 1 -6.84 -20.53 21.98
C MET A 1 -6.92 -21.43 20.78
N SER A 2 -8.09 -21.99 20.52
CA SER A 2 -8.37 -22.87 19.39
C SER A 2 -9.43 -22.24 18.48
N GLU A 3 -9.55 -22.78 17.28
CA GLU A 3 -10.58 -22.34 16.31
C GLU A 3 -11.98 -22.61 16.83
N THR A 4 -12.15 -23.66 17.62
CA THR A 4 -13.40 -24.01 18.30
C THR A 4 -13.91 -22.92 19.25
N ASP A 5 -13.03 -22.09 19.83
CA ASP A 5 -13.41 -20.96 20.70
C ASP A 5 -14.20 -19.88 19.94
N LEU A 6 -14.08 -19.84 18.60
CA LEU A 6 -14.78 -18.88 17.74
C LEU A 6 -16.21 -19.32 17.39
N TYR A 7 -16.48 -20.63 17.43
CA TYR A 7 -17.73 -21.18 16.89
C TYR A 7 -18.96 -20.67 17.65
N ALA A 8 -18.97 -20.79 18.98
CA ALA A 8 -20.15 -20.42 19.77
C ALA A 8 -20.55 -18.93 19.60
N PRO A 9 -19.62 -17.96 19.64
CA PRO A 9 -19.92 -16.56 19.33
C PRO A 9 -20.47 -16.33 17.91
N VAL A 10 -19.88 -16.96 16.89
CA VAL A 10 -20.32 -16.83 15.49
C VAL A 10 -21.71 -17.45 15.30
N LYS A 11 -21.94 -18.63 15.89
CA LYS A 11 -23.24 -19.29 15.89
C LYS A 11 -24.31 -18.38 16.50
N ALA A 12 -24.06 -17.84 17.69
CA ALA A 12 -25.00 -16.94 18.36
C ALA A 12 -25.26 -15.67 17.54
N LEU A 13 -24.26 -15.12 16.85
CA LEU A 13 -24.43 -13.97 15.94
C LEU A 13 -25.38 -14.28 14.79
N LEU A 14 -25.25 -15.44 14.15
CA LEU A 14 -26.10 -15.84 13.03
C LEU A 14 -27.49 -16.26 13.50
N GLU A 15 -27.63 -16.99 14.61
CA GLU A 15 -28.93 -17.39 15.16
C GLU A 15 -29.80 -16.18 15.54
N ARG A 16 -29.20 -15.11 16.09
CA ARG A 16 -29.90 -13.83 16.35
C ARG A 16 -30.45 -13.16 15.09
N GLN A 17 -29.94 -13.53 13.91
CA GLN A 17 -30.40 -13.03 12.61
C GLN A 17 -31.38 -14.01 11.92
N GLY A 18 -31.83 -15.05 12.63
CA GLY A 18 -32.81 -16.02 12.15
C GLY A 18 -32.22 -17.18 11.34
N TYR A 19 -30.91 -17.38 11.36
CA TYR A 19 -30.28 -18.55 10.72
C TYR A 19 -30.37 -19.78 11.61
N VAL A 20 -30.64 -20.94 11.01
CA VAL A 20 -30.31 -22.24 11.59
C VAL A 20 -28.84 -22.53 11.27
N VAL A 21 -28.02 -22.73 12.31
CA VAL A 21 -26.57 -22.84 12.16
C VAL A 21 -26.07 -24.23 12.53
N LYS A 22 -25.21 -24.79 11.68
CA LYS A 22 -24.49 -26.05 11.93
C LYS A 22 -22.99 -25.85 11.68
N ALA A 23 -22.17 -26.58 12.43
CA ALA A 23 -20.73 -26.68 12.20
C ALA A 23 -20.38 -27.87 11.32
N GLU A 24 -19.20 -27.84 10.70
CA GLU A 24 -18.57 -28.96 10.00
C GLU A 24 -19.48 -29.57 8.91
N VAL A 25 -20.15 -28.71 8.14
CA VAL A 25 -21.01 -29.15 7.03
C VAL A 25 -20.15 -29.35 5.80
N GLY A 26 -19.81 -30.60 5.51
CA GLY A 26 -18.86 -30.92 4.44
C GLY A 26 -17.46 -30.43 4.81
N ALA A 27 -16.93 -29.48 4.04
CA ALA A 27 -15.61 -28.88 4.28
C ALA A 27 -15.69 -27.45 4.86
N VAL A 28 -16.87 -27.05 5.33
CA VAL A 28 -17.14 -25.69 5.85
C VAL A 28 -17.25 -25.72 7.36
N ASP A 29 -16.49 -24.86 8.03
CA ASP A 29 -16.48 -24.76 9.49
C ASP A 29 -17.85 -24.37 10.06
N VAL A 30 -18.52 -23.35 9.48
CA VAL A 30 -19.85 -22.90 9.90
C VAL A 30 -20.74 -22.61 8.69
N MET A 31 -21.94 -23.20 8.68
CA MET A 31 -22.97 -22.93 7.69
C MET A 31 -24.28 -22.51 8.36
N GLY A 32 -24.80 -21.35 7.96
CA GLY A 32 -26.10 -20.83 8.35
C GLY A 32 -27.10 -20.88 7.20
N ARG A 33 -28.33 -21.33 7.45
CA ARG A 33 -29.43 -21.31 6.48
C ARG A 33 -30.66 -20.60 7.05
N ARG A 34 -31.28 -19.74 6.26
CA ARG A 34 -32.54 -19.05 6.60
C ARG A 34 -33.56 -19.27 5.49
N GLY A 35 -34.54 -20.14 5.73
CA GLY A 35 -35.51 -20.54 4.71
C GLY A 35 -34.82 -21.07 3.44
N ASP A 36 -35.18 -20.48 2.30
CA ASP A 36 -34.65 -20.82 0.97
C ASP A 36 -33.65 -19.78 0.43
N GLU A 37 -33.18 -18.86 1.28
CA GLU A 37 -32.09 -17.94 0.93
C GLU A 37 -30.77 -18.70 0.72
N PRO A 38 -29.84 -18.16 -0.09
CA PRO A 38 -28.48 -18.69 -0.21
C PRO A 38 -27.81 -18.81 1.17
N PRO A 39 -27.04 -19.89 1.42
CA PRO A 39 -26.46 -20.12 2.72
C PRO A 39 -25.39 -19.07 3.05
N VAL A 40 -25.23 -18.79 4.35
CA VAL A 40 -24.07 -18.06 4.88
C VAL A 40 -23.00 -19.07 5.25
N ILE A 41 -21.77 -18.84 4.80
CA ILE A 41 -20.61 -19.67 5.10
C ILE A 41 -19.59 -18.83 5.89
N VAL A 42 -19.07 -19.37 7.00
CA VAL A 42 -18.01 -18.74 7.78
C VAL A 42 -16.84 -19.70 7.98
N GLU A 43 -15.65 -19.29 7.55
CA GLU A 43 -14.39 -20.01 7.82
C GLU A 43 -13.74 -19.42 9.09
N LEU A 44 -13.32 -20.27 10.03
CA LEU A 44 -12.79 -19.91 11.34
C LEU A 44 -11.27 -20.11 11.37
N LYS A 45 -10.51 -19.11 11.82
CA LYS A 45 -9.06 -19.27 12.06
C LYS A 45 -8.62 -18.47 13.26
N THR A 46 -7.60 -18.94 13.98
CA THR A 46 -6.97 -18.18 15.09
C THR A 46 -6.23 -16.92 14.64
N GLY A 47 -6.06 -16.72 13.33
CA GLY A 47 -5.51 -15.52 12.75
C GLY A 47 -5.67 -15.47 11.24
N PHE A 48 -5.51 -14.29 10.65
CA PHE A 48 -5.52 -14.14 9.21
C PHE A 48 -4.32 -14.85 8.58
N SER A 49 -4.60 -15.69 7.58
CA SER A 49 -3.60 -16.44 6.82
C SER A 49 -4.00 -16.52 5.35
N LEU A 50 -3.03 -16.85 4.48
CA LEU A 50 -3.32 -17.10 3.07
C LEU A 50 -4.29 -18.28 2.88
N THR A 51 -4.14 -19.32 3.69
CA THR A 51 -5.02 -20.50 3.69
C THR A 51 -6.47 -20.12 3.98
N LEU A 52 -6.73 -19.32 5.01
CA LEU A 52 -8.08 -18.82 5.33
C LEU A 52 -8.70 -18.06 4.15
N LEU A 53 -7.93 -17.20 3.50
CA LEU A 53 -8.39 -16.46 2.34
C LEU A 53 -8.67 -17.38 1.14
N GLN A 54 -7.83 -18.38 0.90
CA GLN A 54 -8.02 -19.35 -0.18
C GLN A 54 -9.27 -20.21 0.05
N GLN A 55 -9.50 -20.66 1.29
CA GLN A 55 -10.73 -21.37 1.65
C GLN A 55 -11.96 -20.49 1.39
N ALA A 56 -11.98 -19.27 1.92
CA ALA A 56 -13.11 -18.36 1.74
C ALA A 56 -13.36 -18.02 0.25
N VAL A 57 -12.31 -17.78 -0.55
CA VAL A 57 -12.45 -17.58 -2.00
C VAL A 57 -13.05 -18.80 -2.68
N ALA A 58 -12.64 -20.02 -2.28
CA ALA A 58 -13.22 -21.24 -2.83
C ALA A 58 -14.72 -21.39 -2.49
N ARG A 59 -15.17 -20.86 -1.34
CA ARG A 59 -16.60 -20.84 -0.96
C ARG A 59 -17.45 -19.89 -1.78
N LEU A 60 -16.85 -18.87 -2.42
CA LEU A 60 -17.59 -17.96 -3.31
C LEU A 60 -18.18 -18.68 -4.53
N ALA A 61 -17.67 -19.87 -4.89
CA ALA A 61 -18.29 -20.71 -5.92
C ALA A 61 -19.65 -21.30 -5.48
N ILE A 62 -19.99 -21.24 -4.19
CA ILE A 62 -21.20 -21.82 -3.59
C ILE A 62 -22.22 -20.72 -3.28
N THR A 63 -21.78 -19.59 -2.74
CA THR A 63 -22.63 -18.48 -2.28
C THR A 63 -21.83 -17.18 -2.24
N ASP A 64 -22.48 -16.04 -2.42
CA ASP A 64 -21.86 -14.73 -2.21
C ASP A 64 -21.75 -14.37 -0.71
N ASN A 65 -22.48 -15.08 0.16
CA ASN A 65 -22.55 -14.80 1.60
C ASN A 65 -21.42 -15.51 2.37
N VAL A 66 -20.16 -15.20 2.02
CA VAL A 66 -18.98 -15.81 2.65
C VAL A 66 -18.29 -14.84 3.60
N TYR A 67 -18.05 -15.29 4.82
CA TYR A 67 -17.28 -14.57 5.83
C TYR A 67 -16.03 -15.35 6.24
N VAL A 68 -15.02 -14.61 6.69
CA VAL A 68 -13.93 -15.14 7.51
C VAL A 68 -14.08 -14.61 8.93
N CYS A 69 -13.72 -15.44 9.91
CA CYS A 69 -13.75 -15.07 11.32
C CYS A 69 -12.41 -15.33 11.99
N VAL A 70 -11.91 -14.31 12.70
CA VAL A 70 -10.67 -14.40 13.50
C VAL A 70 -10.83 -13.78 14.89
N PRO A 71 -10.00 -14.15 15.88
CA PRO A 71 -9.96 -13.45 17.16
C PRO A 71 -9.60 -11.97 16.99
N ARG A 72 -10.23 -11.12 17.79
CA ARG A 72 -9.84 -9.72 17.93
C ARG A 72 -8.52 -9.64 18.69
N GLN A 73 -7.48 -9.18 18.02
CA GLN A 73 -6.18 -8.89 18.63
C GLN A 73 -6.10 -7.43 19.12
N SER A 74 -5.32 -7.20 20.16
CA SER A 74 -5.02 -5.86 20.69
C SER A 74 -3.72 -5.30 20.11
N GLY A 75 -3.57 -3.97 20.19
CA GLY A 75 -2.36 -3.27 19.79
C GLY A 75 -2.42 -2.63 18.39
N ARG A 76 -1.60 -1.57 18.21
CA ARG A 76 -1.60 -0.74 17.00
C ARG A 76 -1.16 -1.50 15.75
N ALA A 77 -0.18 -2.39 15.88
CA ALA A 77 0.33 -3.20 14.77
C ALA A 77 -0.74 -4.19 14.27
N SER A 78 -1.36 -4.93 15.19
CA SER A 78 -2.44 -5.87 14.91
C SER A 78 -3.65 -5.19 14.27
N TRP A 79 -4.03 -4.02 14.77
CA TRP A 79 -5.11 -3.21 14.16
C TRP A 79 -4.79 -2.79 12.72
N LYS A 80 -3.56 -2.33 12.46
CA LYS A 80 -3.14 -1.95 11.10
C LYS A 80 -3.16 -3.15 10.15
N ALA A 81 -2.70 -4.32 10.60
CA ALA A 81 -2.76 -5.56 9.83
C ALA A 81 -4.22 -5.99 9.55
N LEU A 82 -5.08 -5.95 10.56
CA LEU A 82 -6.51 -6.25 10.43
C LEU A 82 -7.19 -5.33 9.40
N GLN A 83 -6.93 -4.02 9.46
CA GLN A 83 -7.48 -3.07 8.48
C GLN A 83 -6.97 -3.32 7.05
N ALA A 84 -5.74 -3.81 6.88
CA ALA A 84 -5.24 -4.23 5.57
C ALA A 84 -5.95 -5.50 5.06
N ASN A 85 -6.16 -6.49 5.94
CA ASN A 85 -6.87 -7.72 5.62
C ASN A 85 -8.35 -7.47 5.31
N VAL A 86 -9.03 -6.60 6.06
CA VAL A 86 -10.41 -6.19 5.78
C VAL A 86 -10.52 -5.53 4.39
N LYS A 87 -9.55 -4.69 4.00
CA LYS A 87 -9.51 -4.11 2.64
C LYS A 87 -9.31 -5.17 1.56
N LEU A 88 -8.55 -6.23 1.83
CA LEU A 88 -8.38 -7.34 0.91
C LEU A 88 -9.66 -8.18 0.80
N CYS A 89 -10.29 -8.53 1.93
CA CYS A 89 -11.56 -9.28 1.92
C CYS A 89 -12.65 -8.51 1.17
N ARG A 90 -12.76 -7.19 1.39
CA ARG A 90 -13.64 -6.33 0.59
C ARG A 90 -13.38 -6.47 -0.91
N ARG A 91 -12.11 -6.47 -1.36
CA ARG A 91 -11.75 -6.65 -2.78
C ARG A 91 -12.19 -7.99 -3.36
N LEU A 92 -12.22 -9.02 -2.52
CA LEU A 92 -12.63 -10.37 -2.89
C LEU A 92 -14.14 -10.60 -2.75
N GLY A 93 -14.88 -9.62 -2.21
CA GLY A 93 -16.29 -9.75 -1.89
C GLY A 93 -16.59 -10.61 -0.66
N ILE A 94 -15.61 -10.78 0.23
CA ILE A 94 -15.68 -11.61 1.43
C ILE A 94 -15.93 -10.71 2.65
N GLY A 95 -16.87 -11.11 3.50
CA GLY A 95 -17.15 -10.48 4.79
C GLY A 95 -16.12 -10.81 5.87
N VAL A 96 -16.01 -9.98 6.89
CA VAL A 96 -15.05 -10.17 8.00
C VAL A 96 -15.76 -10.02 9.33
N ILE A 97 -15.69 -11.07 10.14
CA ILE A 97 -16.13 -11.07 11.53
C ILE A 97 -14.90 -11.14 12.43
N THR A 98 -14.93 -10.44 13.56
CA THR A 98 -13.96 -10.62 14.63
C THR A 98 -14.65 -10.99 15.93
N VAL A 99 -14.00 -11.84 16.72
CA VAL A 99 -14.51 -12.26 18.04
C VAL A 99 -13.54 -11.81 19.12
N ARG A 100 -14.00 -11.02 20.08
CA ARG A 100 -13.25 -10.77 21.32
C ARG A 100 -13.49 -11.95 22.27
N LEU A 101 -12.48 -12.78 22.46
CA LEU A 101 -12.62 -14.05 23.18
C LEU A 101 -12.91 -13.90 24.68
N SER A 102 -12.59 -12.75 25.29
CA SER A 102 -12.84 -12.53 26.72
C SER A 102 -14.33 -12.51 27.09
N ASP A 103 -15.20 -12.13 26.16
CA ASP A 103 -16.64 -11.97 26.38
C ASP A 103 -17.51 -12.48 25.22
N GLY A 104 -16.90 -13.08 24.19
CA GLY A 104 -17.59 -13.56 23.00
C GLY A 104 -18.18 -12.44 22.13
N PHE A 105 -17.77 -11.18 22.33
CA PHE A 105 -18.29 -10.07 21.53
C PHE A 105 -17.89 -10.22 20.06
N THR A 106 -18.88 -10.13 19.17
CA THR A 106 -18.69 -10.27 17.72
C THR A 106 -18.84 -8.92 17.03
N GLU A 107 -17.94 -8.60 16.09
CA GLU A 107 -17.98 -7.38 15.29
C GLU A 107 -17.79 -7.72 13.81
N THR A 108 -18.77 -7.33 12.97
CA THR A 108 -18.67 -7.41 11.52
C THR A 108 -17.98 -6.16 10.98
N LEU A 109 -16.74 -6.32 10.51
CA LEU A 109 -15.90 -5.23 9.99
C LEU A 109 -16.14 -4.95 8.51
N ALA A 110 -16.69 -5.93 7.79
CA ALA A 110 -17.14 -5.82 6.41
C ALA A 110 -18.19 -6.89 6.13
N ASP A 111 -19.21 -6.53 5.36
CA ASP A 111 -20.13 -7.49 4.76
C ASP A 111 -19.63 -7.96 3.37
N PRO A 112 -19.99 -9.17 2.93
CA PRO A 112 -19.76 -9.67 1.58
C PRO A 112 -20.46 -8.79 0.55
N GLY A 113 -19.92 -8.75 -0.66
CA GLY A 113 -20.56 -8.00 -1.74
C GLY A 113 -19.59 -7.51 -2.82
N PRO A 114 -20.13 -6.96 -3.92
CA PRO A 114 -19.32 -6.53 -5.05
C PRO A 114 -18.35 -5.42 -4.67
N TYR A 115 -17.13 -5.49 -5.19
CA TYR A 115 -16.14 -4.44 -5.00
C TYR A 115 -15.68 -3.82 -6.30
N ALA A 116 -15.87 -2.50 -6.40
CA ALA A 116 -15.32 -1.67 -7.46
C ALA A 116 -14.11 -0.88 -6.94
N PRO A 117 -12.86 -1.23 -7.32
CA PRO A 117 -11.69 -0.49 -6.89
C PRO A 117 -11.70 0.95 -7.41
N ARG A 118 -11.62 1.94 -6.51
CA ARG A 118 -11.39 3.34 -6.90
C ARG A 118 -9.91 3.53 -7.29
N LYS A 119 -9.66 3.73 -8.58
CA LYS A 119 -8.33 4.10 -9.10
C LYS A 119 -7.98 5.53 -8.68
N SER A 120 -6.71 5.77 -8.35
CA SER A 120 -6.19 7.12 -8.09
C SER A 120 -5.49 7.64 -9.34
N SER A 121 -6.22 8.42 -10.14
CA SER A 121 -5.66 9.06 -11.34
C SER A 121 -4.49 10.00 -11.01
N GLN A 122 -4.52 10.64 -9.84
CA GLN A 122 -3.44 11.48 -9.34
C GLN A 122 -2.15 10.68 -9.11
N LYS A 123 -2.22 9.54 -8.41
CA LYS A 123 -1.04 8.69 -8.16
C LYS A 123 -0.49 8.10 -9.46
N ALA A 124 -1.37 7.68 -10.38
CA ALA A 124 -0.96 7.21 -11.69
C ALA A 124 -0.20 8.29 -12.47
N LYS A 125 -0.74 9.51 -12.54
CA LYS A 125 -0.06 10.64 -13.19
C LYS A 125 1.28 10.98 -12.53
N ALA A 126 1.37 10.91 -11.20
CA ALA A 126 2.62 11.16 -10.48
C ALA A 126 3.69 10.13 -10.83
N LEU A 127 3.33 8.84 -10.89
CA LEU A 127 4.24 7.77 -11.29
C LEU A 127 4.72 7.92 -12.74
N LEU A 128 3.82 8.24 -13.67
CA LEU A 128 4.18 8.48 -15.08
C LEU A 128 5.14 9.66 -15.21
N ARG A 129 4.91 10.76 -14.48
CA ARG A 129 5.84 11.90 -14.48
C ARG A 129 7.23 11.54 -13.96
N GLU A 130 7.33 10.71 -12.92
CA GLU A 130 8.63 10.26 -12.42
C GLU A 130 9.33 9.35 -13.43
N PHE A 131 8.57 8.47 -14.09
CA PHE A 131 9.08 7.61 -15.16
C PHE A 131 9.61 8.44 -16.34
N ASP A 132 8.82 9.40 -16.86
CA ASP A 132 9.23 10.27 -17.98
C ASP A 132 10.43 11.16 -17.63
N ARG A 133 10.64 11.44 -16.34
CA ARG A 133 11.77 12.24 -15.85
C ARG A 133 13.07 11.43 -15.77
N LEU A 134 12.99 10.12 -15.56
CA LEU A 134 14.15 9.24 -15.53
C LEU A 134 14.75 9.12 -16.93
N ARG A 135 16.07 9.34 -17.03
CA ARG A 135 16.84 9.17 -18.26
C ARG A 135 17.46 7.78 -18.27
N GLY A 136 17.15 6.98 -19.29
CA GLY A 136 17.58 5.59 -19.39
C GLY A 136 16.97 4.71 -18.29
N ASP A 137 17.65 3.62 -17.96
CA ASP A 137 17.28 2.73 -16.85
C ASP A 137 18.42 2.68 -15.81
N PRO A 138 18.53 3.72 -14.95
CA PRO A 138 19.69 3.87 -14.08
C PRO A 138 19.62 2.98 -12.82
N ASN A 139 18.55 2.20 -12.63
CA ASN A 139 18.31 1.44 -11.41
C ASN A 139 18.06 -0.04 -11.71
N VAL A 140 18.59 -0.92 -10.86
CA VAL A 140 18.21 -2.34 -10.86
C VAL A 140 16.97 -2.54 -9.99
N GLY A 141 15.95 -3.23 -10.53
CA GLY A 141 14.72 -3.55 -9.81
C GLY A 141 14.98 -4.33 -8.51
N GLY A 142 14.31 -3.94 -7.42
CA GLY A 142 14.47 -4.58 -6.11
C GLY A 142 15.67 -4.08 -5.28
N ALA A 143 16.43 -3.10 -5.77
CA ALA A 143 17.52 -2.49 -5.02
C ALA A 143 17.04 -1.86 -3.69
N LYS A 144 17.93 -1.84 -2.69
CA LYS A 144 17.70 -1.11 -1.44
C LYS A 144 17.51 0.39 -1.75
N ARG A 145 16.70 1.08 -0.95
CA ARG A 145 16.41 2.52 -1.17
C ARG A 145 17.65 3.42 -1.17
N GLN A 146 18.74 2.98 -0.54
CA GLN A 146 20.01 3.71 -0.55
C GLN A 146 20.64 3.59 -1.94
N GLY A 147 20.86 4.73 -2.60
CA GLY A 147 21.53 4.79 -3.90
C GLY A 147 20.62 4.76 -5.13
N ILE A 148 19.28 4.74 -4.96
CA ILE A 148 18.35 4.86 -6.10
C ILE A 148 18.55 6.21 -6.80
N VAL A 149 18.83 6.16 -8.09
CA VAL A 149 18.90 7.32 -8.97
C VAL A 149 17.48 7.73 -9.33
N THR A 150 17.05 8.89 -8.87
CA THR A 150 15.74 9.48 -9.23
C THR A 150 15.89 10.45 -10.38
N GLY A 151 14.79 10.77 -11.07
CA GLY A 151 14.81 11.81 -12.11
C GLY A 151 15.23 13.17 -11.52
N TYR A 152 14.86 13.43 -10.27
CA TYR A 152 15.33 14.61 -9.53
C TYR A 152 16.85 14.62 -9.34
N ARG A 153 17.45 13.47 -9.00
CA ARG A 153 18.92 13.37 -8.84
C ARG A 153 19.64 13.57 -10.17
N GLN A 154 19.14 12.98 -11.26
CA GLN A 154 19.71 13.19 -12.59
C GLN A 154 19.62 14.65 -13.03
N ASP A 155 18.50 15.32 -12.76
CA ASP A 155 18.36 16.75 -13.02
C ASP A 155 19.33 17.59 -12.18
N ALA A 156 19.55 17.22 -10.91
CA ALA A 156 20.51 17.89 -10.05
C ALA A 156 21.95 17.70 -10.55
N ILE A 157 22.31 16.49 -10.98
CA ILE A 157 23.62 16.19 -11.58
C ILE A 157 23.80 17.04 -12.86
N ALA A 158 22.82 17.07 -13.76
CA ALA A 158 22.92 17.87 -14.99
C ALA A 158 23.09 19.38 -14.72
N CYS A 159 22.39 19.91 -13.71
CA CYS A 159 22.59 21.31 -13.28
C CYS A 159 23.97 21.55 -12.68
N ALA A 160 24.47 20.59 -11.88
CA ALA A 160 25.78 20.69 -11.27
C ALA A 160 26.91 20.59 -12.30
N GLU A 161 26.84 19.64 -13.24
CA GLU A 161 27.79 19.53 -14.35
C GLU A 161 27.88 20.82 -15.16
N PHE A 162 26.74 21.44 -15.50
CA PHE A 162 26.71 22.73 -16.20
C PHE A 162 27.38 23.86 -15.41
N LEU A 163 27.11 23.97 -14.10
CA LEU A 163 27.74 25.00 -13.26
C LEU A 163 29.23 24.74 -13.02
N ALA A 164 29.66 23.48 -13.08
CA ALA A 164 31.07 23.12 -12.99
C ALA A 164 31.85 23.53 -14.25
N SER A 165 31.25 23.41 -15.44
CA SER A 165 31.88 23.81 -16.70
C SER A 165 31.82 25.32 -16.96
N GLU A 166 30.65 25.95 -16.75
CA GLU A 166 30.41 27.36 -17.12
C GLU A 166 30.58 28.34 -15.96
N GLY A 167 30.67 27.85 -14.72
CA GLY A 167 30.68 28.68 -13.52
C GLY A 167 29.30 29.21 -13.12
N SER A 168 29.30 30.08 -12.10
CA SER A 168 28.07 30.59 -11.48
C SER A 168 27.18 31.30 -12.49
N SER A 169 25.94 30.81 -12.64
CA SER A 169 25.06 31.18 -13.75
C SER A 169 23.65 31.51 -13.30
N LYS A 170 22.93 32.31 -14.10
CA LYS A 170 21.51 32.58 -13.87
C LYS A 170 20.70 31.28 -13.97
N GLY A 171 19.76 31.07 -13.04
CA GLY A 171 18.95 29.85 -13.01
C GLY A 171 18.17 29.57 -14.31
N ALA A 172 17.76 30.62 -15.03
CA ALA A 172 17.12 30.49 -16.34
C ALA A 172 18.07 30.01 -17.44
N VAL A 173 19.36 30.38 -17.37
CA VAL A 173 20.39 29.91 -18.30
C VAL A 173 20.65 28.42 -18.06
N VAL A 174 20.82 28.01 -16.79
CA VAL A 174 20.98 26.59 -16.42
C VAL A 174 19.80 25.76 -16.92
N ALA A 175 18.57 26.23 -16.73
CA ALA A 175 17.36 25.54 -17.18
C ALA A 175 17.34 25.34 -18.71
N LYS A 176 17.71 26.37 -19.48
CA LYS A 176 17.75 26.32 -20.94
C LYS A 176 18.82 25.36 -21.44
N SER A 177 20.02 25.41 -20.86
CA SER A 177 21.15 24.60 -21.30
C SER A 177 21.01 23.11 -20.96
N THR A 178 20.45 22.79 -19.79
CA THR A 178 20.33 21.40 -19.32
C THR A 178 19.02 20.72 -19.74
N GLY A 179 18.07 21.49 -20.29
CA GLY A 179 16.68 21.05 -20.53
C GLY A 179 15.84 20.88 -19.26
N VAL A 180 16.41 21.10 -18.08
CA VAL A 180 15.73 20.96 -16.79
C VAL A 180 14.87 22.20 -16.53
N LYS A 181 13.60 22.15 -16.93
CA LYS A 181 12.65 23.27 -16.78
C LYS A 181 12.55 23.81 -15.35
N THR A 182 12.77 22.96 -14.35
CA THR A 182 12.69 23.32 -12.92
C THR A 182 14.04 23.69 -12.30
N ALA A 183 15.12 23.85 -13.07
CA ALA A 183 16.48 24.01 -12.55
C ALA A 183 16.61 25.12 -11.49
N THR A 184 15.98 26.28 -11.72
CA THR A 184 16.03 27.39 -10.76
C THR A 184 15.46 27.00 -9.38
N ARG A 185 14.29 26.33 -9.36
CA ARG A 185 13.69 25.87 -8.10
C ARG A 185 14.48 24.74 -7.48
N LEU A 186 14.94 23.78 -8.29
CA LEU A 186 15.78 22.67 -7.83
C LEU A 186 17.03 23.19 -7.09
N MET A 187 17.74 24.15 -7.68
CA MET A 187 18.94 24.74 -7.06
C MET A 187 18.61 25.61 -5.85
N ALA A 188 17.44 26.24 -5.81
CA ALA A 188 16.97 27.01 -4.65
C ALA A 188 16.58 26.11 -3.47
N ASP A 189 15.85 25.01 -3.72
CA ASP A 189 15.43 24.05 -2.71
C ASP A 189 16.63 23.27 -2.14
N ASN A 190 17.66 23.06 -2.96
CA ASN A 190 18.98 22.55 -2.60
C ASN A 190 18.97 21.32 -1.67
N HIS A 191 18.10 20.34 -1.95
CA HIS A 191 17.90 19.15 -1.11
C HIS A 191 19.18 18.35 -0.80
N TYR A 192 20.23 18.48 -1.62
CA TYR A 192 21.50 17.78 -1.44
C TYR A 192 22.64 18.68 -0.90
N GLY A 193 22.41 19.98 -0.74
CA GLY A 193 23.47 20.92 -0.34
C GLY A 193 24.52 21.20 -1.44
N TRP A 194 24.24 20.87 -2.70
CA TRP A 194 25.17 20.98 -3.83
C TRP A 194 25.30 22.39 -4.38
N PHE A 195 24.26 23.21 -4.22
CA PHE A 195 24.16 24.53 -4.83
C PHE A 195 24.26 25.63 -3.78
N GLU A 196 24.70 26.81 -4.22
CA GLU A 196 24.67 28.02 -3.40
C GLU A 196 24.15 29.20 -4.23
N ARG A 197 23.46 30.14 -3.56
CA ARG A 197 22.98 31.37 -4.21
C ARG A 197 24.04 32.45 -4.06
N VAL A 198 24.82 32.67 -5.12
CA VAL A 198 25.92 33.65 -5.16
C VAL A 198 25.39 35.08 -5.28
N ALA A 199 24.29 35.27 -6.02
CA ALA A 199 23.57 36.54 -6.12
C ALA A 199 22.10 36.28 -6.46
N VAL A 200 21.28 37.34 -6.56
CA VAL A 200 19.86 37.22 -6.89
C VAL A 200 19.69 36.48 -8.23
N GLY A 201 19.13 35.28 -8.16
CA GLY A 201 18.88 34.41 -9.33
C GLY A 201 20.12 33.76 -9.94
N ILE A 202 21.30 33.93 -9.33
CA ILE A 202 22.58 33.35 -9.80
C ILE A 202 23.01 32.27 -8.81
N TYR A 203 23.30 31.08 -9.34
CA TYR A 203 23.64 29.89 -8.56
C TYR A 203 25.03 29.40 -8.93
N GLY A 204 25.77 28.96 -7.92
CA GLY A 204 27.07 28.29 -8.03
C GLY A 204 27.05 26.92 -7.37
N LEU A 205 28.20 26.26 -7.37
CA LEU A 205 28.41 24.98 -6.69
C LEU A 205 29.18 25.14 -5.39
N THR A 206 28.67 24.49 -4.34
CA THR A 206 29.41 24.25 -3.11
C THR A 206 30.50 23.20 -3.35
N GLU A 207 31.46 23.08 -2.42
CA GLU A 207 32.46 22.02 -2.48
C GLU A 207 31.83 20.61 -2.46
N VAL A 208 30.75 20.45 -1.70
CA VAL A 208 29.97 19.20 -1.67
C VAL A 208 29.38 18.89 -3.06
N GLY A 209 28.84 19.90 -3.75
CA GLY A 209 28.31 19.75 -5.10
C GLY A 209 29.39 19.40 -6.11
N ARG A 210 30.58 20.02 -6.03
CA ARG A 210 31.74 19.69 -6.88
C ARG A 210 32.23 18.26 -6.64
N ALA A 211 32.26 17.81 -5.39
CA ALA A 211 32.62 16.44 -5.06
C ALA A 211 31.60 15.41 -5.60
N ALA A 212 30.32 15.74 -5.60
CA ALA A 212 29.25 14.81 -5.97
C ALA A 212 29.16 14.46 -7.47
N ILE A 213 29.77 15.27 -8.34
CA ILE A 213 29.80 15.07 -9.80
C ILE A 213 31.16 14.59 -10.33
N ARG A 214 32.16 14.43 -9.45
CA ARG A 214 33.42 13.80 -9.85
C ARG A 214 33.17 12.32 -10.17
N PRO A 215 33.76 11.77 -11.23
CA PRO A 215 33.74 10.33 -11.46
C PRO A 215 34.25 9.61 -10.21
N ALA A 216 33.60 8.51 -9.83
CA ALA A 216 34.20 7.61 -8.86
C ALA A 216 35.45 7.00 -9.52
N GLU A 217 36.61 7.23 -8.90
CA GLU A 217 37.85 6.48 -9.23
C GLU A 217 37.69 4.99 -8.93
#